data_AF-A0A7Y5GB17-F1
#
_entry.id   AF-A0A7Y5GB17-F1
#
_cell.length_a   1.000
_cell.length_b   1.000
_cell.length_c   1.000
_cell.angle_alpha   90.00
_cell.angle_beta   90.00
_cell.angle_gamma   90.00
#
_symmetry.space_group_name_H-M   'P 1'
#
loop_
_entity.id
_entity.type
_entity.pdbx_description
1 polymer ?
#
loop_
_entity_poly.entity_id
_entity_poly.type
_entity_poly.pdbx_seq_one_letter_code
_entity_poly.pdbx_strand_id
1 'polypeptide(L)' 'HKMEIDFGPFERRIKIPARIVDQSIKAIYDSGFLIVKLKKDTSKATKITNIAIE' A
#
# COMPACT_ATOMS: atom_id res chain seq x y z
N HIS A 1 -33.21 8.71 -8.45
CA HIS A 1 -32.18 9.55 -7.81
C HIS A 1 -30.81 9.03 -8.22
N LYS A 2 -30.13 9.76 -9.11
CA LYS A 2 -28.78 9.42 -9.59
C LYS A 2 -27.81 10.04 -8.60
N MET A 3 -27.08 9.22 -7.83
CA MET A 3 -25.93 9.71 -7.07
C MET A 3 -24.85 10.07 -8.09
N GLU A 4 -24.70 11.36 -8.37
CA GLU A 4 -23.54 11.85 -9.09
C GLU A 4 -22.35 11.72 -8.13
N ILE A 5 -21.36 10.90 -8.48
CA ILE A 5 -20.14 10.79 -7.70
C ILE A 5 -19.39 12.10 -7.96
N ASP A 6 -19.23 12.94 -6.93
CA ASP A 6 -18.40 14.13 -7.05
C ASP A 6 -16.96 13.70 -7.37
N PHE A 7 -16.49 14.03 -8.58
CA PHE A 7 -15.14 13.74 -9.05
C PHE A 7 -14.42 15.04 -9.45
N GLY A 8 -13.13 15.12 -9.15
CA GLY A 8 -12.29 16.29 -9.42
C GLY A 8 -10.82 15.98 -9.14
N PRO A 9 -9.90 16.94 -9.41
CA PRO A 9 -8.49 16.78 -9.09
C PRO A 9 -8.30 16.47 -7.61
N PHE A 10 -7.43 15.51 -7.29
CA PHE A 10 -7.10 15.17 -5.91
C PHE A 10 -5.61 14.91 -5.75
N GLU A 11 -5.12 15.18 -4.55
CA GLU A 11 -3.79 14.78 -4.09
C GLU A 11 -3.94 14.04 -2.75
N ARG A 12 -3.19 12.95 -2.56
CA ARG A 12 -3.09 12.25 -1.28
C ARG A 12 -1.64 12.02 -0.91
N ARG A 13 -1.27 12.42 0.30
CA ARG A 13 0.03 12.11 0.91
C ARG A 13 -0.15 11.07 1.99
N ILE A 14 0.53 9.94 1.84
CA ILE A 14 0.45 8.82 2.79
C ILE A 14 1.84 8.60 3.38
N LYS A 15 1.95 8.65 4.71
CA LYS A 15 3.19 8.32 5.42
C LYS A 15 3.28 6.81 5.60
N ILE A 16 4.32 6.19 5.05
CA ILE A 16 4.55 4.74 5.20
C ILE A 16 5.31 4.49 6.51
N PRO A 17 4.77 3.69 7.45
CA PRO A 17 5.38 3.45 8.76
C PRO A 17 6.49 2.37 8.72
N ALA A 18 7.20 2.25 7.59
CA ALA A 18 8.25 1.26 7.40
C ALA A 18 9.27 1.75 6.37
N ARG A 19 10.49 1.22 6.46
CA ARG A 19 11.47 1.34 5.37
C ARG A 19 11.00 0.51 4.19
N ILE A 20 11.14 1.08 3.00
CA ILE A 20 10.84 0.42 1.73
C ILE A 20 12.13 0.22 0.96
N VAL A 21 12.15 -0.78 0.07
CA VAL A 21 13.24 -0.92 -0.89
C VAL A 21 13.12 0.23 -1.89
N ASP A 22 14.19 1.00 -2.06
CA ASP A 22 14.23 2.10 -3.02
C ASP A 22 13.85 1.64 -4.42
N GLN A 23 13.10 2.48 -5.15
CA GLN A 23 12.64 2.22 -6.52
C GLN A 23 11.71 0.99 -6.67
N SER A 24 11.19 0.41 -5.58
CA SER A 24 10.28 -0.74 -5.63
C SER A 24 8.81 -0.41 -5.94
N ILE A 25 8.52 0.88 -6.15
CA ILE A 25 7.15 1.38 -6.35
C ILE A 25 6.59 0.83 -7.66
N LYS A 26 5.42 0.19 -7.58
CA LYS A 26 4.63 -0.22 -8.75
C LYS A 26 3.22 0.31 -8.62
N ALA A 27 2.68 0.87 -9.70
CA ALA A 27 1.31 1.33 -9.76
C ALA A 27 0.56 0.58 -10.87
N ILE A 28 -0.66 0.14 -10.59
CA ILE A 28 -1.55 -0.54 -11.53
C ILE A 28 -2.94 0.09 -11.37
N TYR A 29 -3.62 0.35 -12.48
CA TYR A 29 -5.03 0.70 -12.46
C TYR A 29 -5.83 -0.47 -12.99
N ASP A 30 -6.70 -1.04 -12.15
CA ASP A 30 -7.49 -2.21 -12.50
C ASP A 30 -8.88 -2.11 -11.87
N SER A 31 -9.91 -2.45 -12.66
CA SER A 31 -11.30 -2.54 -12.21
C SER A 31 -11.81 -1.30 -11.46
N GLY A 32 -11.34 -0.10 -11.85
CA GLY A 32 -11.73 1.17 -11.22
C GLY A 32 -10.90 1.57 -10.00
N PHE A 33 -9.84 0.83 -9.67
CA PHE A 33 -8.98 1.10 -8.52
C PHE A 33 -7.54 1.37 -8.92
N LEU A 34 -6.94 2.41 -8.32
CA LEU A 34 -5.50 2.61 -8.33
C LEU A 34 -4.86 1.79 -7.21
N ILE A 35 -4.04 0.82 -7.60
CA ILE A 35 -3.30 -0.06 -6.70
C ILE A 35 -1.82 0.35 -6.72
N VAL A 36 -1.31 0.81 -5.57
CA VAL A 36 0.10 1.16 -5.39
C VAL A 36 0.77 0.10 -4.50
N LYS A 37 1.77 -0.60 -5.03
CA LYS A 37 2.53 -1.65 -4.34
C LYS A 37 3.96 -1.18 -4.07
N LEU A 38 4.44 -1.47 -2.86
CA LEU A 38 5.77 -1.12 -2.36
C LEU A 38 6.38 -2.37 -1.72
N LYS A 39 7.68 -2.61 -1.90
CA LYS A 39 8.36 -3.68 -1.17
C LYS A 39 8.87 -3.15 0.17
N LYS A 40 8.51 -3.82 1.26
CA LYS A 40 9.05 -3.54 2.60
C LYS A 40 10.51 -4.00 2.65
N ASP A 41 11.39 -3.17 3.20
CA ASP A 41 12.76 -3.57 3.50
C ASP A 41 12.76 -4.48 4.74
N THR A 42 13.12 -5.75 4.54
CA THR A 42 13.14 -6.80 5.58
C THR A 42 14.53 -7.04 6.16
N SER A 43 15.57 -6.31 5.72
CA SER A 43 16.97 -6.50 6.13
C SER A 43 17.22 -6.42 7.64
N LYS A 44 16.29 -5.83 8.40
CA LYS A 44 16.39 -5.67 9.87
C LYS A 44 15.30 -6.37 10.68
N ALA A 45 14.37 -7.07 10.06
CA ALA A 45 13.16 -7.54 10.73
C ALA A 45 13.13 -9.07 10.87
N THR A 46 14.03 -9.64 11.69
CA THR A 46 13.82 -10.99 12.22
C THR A 46 12.90 -10.88 13.43
N LYS A 47 11.60 -10.69 13.20
CA LYS A 47 10.61 -10.81 14.27
C LYS A 47 10.23 -12.28 14.39
N ILE A 48 10.97 -13.04 15.21
CA ILE A 48 10.60 -14.42 15.55
C ILE A 48 9.25 -14.34 16.26
N THR A 49 8.22 -14.93 15.64
CA THR A 49 6.89 -15.04 16.23
C THR A 49 6.68 -16.53 16.46
N ASN A 50 6.66 -16.96 17.71
CA ASN A 50 6.30 -18.32 18.06
C ASN A 50 4.78 -18.44 17.88
N ILE A 51 4.35 -19.20 16.87
CA ILE A 51 2.95 -19.52 16.65
C ILE A 51 2.72 -20.88 17.30
N ALA A 52 1.97 -20.90 18.41
CA ALA A 52 1.47 -22.14 18.99
C ALA A 52 0.25 -22.60 18.17
N ILE A 53 0.21 -23.89 17.84
CA ILE A 53 -0.96 -24.54 17.25
C ILE A 53 -1.65 -25.27 18.40
N GLU A 54 -2.89 -24.88 18.71
CA GLU A 54 -3.79 -25.61 19.61
C GLU A 54 -4.50 -26.76 18.87
#